data_AF-A0A7M3SGE9-F1
#
_entry.id   AF-A0A7M3SGE9-F1
#
_cell.length_a   1.000
_cell.length_b   1.000
_cell.length_c   1.000
_cell.angle_alpha   90.00
_cell.angle_beta   90.00
_cell.angle_gamma   90.00
#
_symmetry.space_group_name_H-M   'P 1'
#
loop_
_entity.id
_entity.type
_entity.pdbx_description
1 polymer ?
#
loop_
_entity_poly.entity_id
_entity_poly.type
_entity_poly.pdbx_seq_one_letter_code
_entity_poly.pdbx_strand_id
1 'polypeptide(L)' 'MKAYRVTGIAPFGSMRQEFSIDLPASSAADAEHRTYSIMGSRHKANRRSISIDSVSEIDPRTST' A
#
# COMPACT_ATOMS: atom_id res chain seq x y z
N MET A 1 -12.95 -1.50 11.76
CA MET A 1 -12.02 -2.03 10.74
C MET A 1 -12.71 -1.95 9.40
N LYS A 2 -12.09 -1.26 8.44
CA LYS A 2 -12.59 -1.06 7.08
C LYS A 2 -11.55 -1.57 6.09
N ALA A 3 -11.96 -1.92 4.88
CA ALA A 3 -11.03 -2.34 3.84
C ALA A 3 -10.54 -1.12 3.06
N TYR A 4 -9.23 -1.04 2.82
CA TYR A 4 -8.60 0.01 2.03
C TYR A 4 -7.75 -0.58 0.93
N ARG A 5 -7.82 0.03 -0.25
CA ARG A 5 -6.88 -0.20 -1.34
C ARG A 5 -5.87 0.94 -1.37
N VAL A 6 -4.60 0.59 -1.35
CA VAL A 6 -3.49 1.54 -1.49
C VAL A 6 -2.78 1.25 -2.80
N THR A 7 -2.70 2.25 -3.66
CA THR A 7 -1.99 2.18 -4.94
C THR A 7 -0.80 3.11 -4.92
N GLY A 8 0.25 2.74 -5.63
CA GLY A 8 1.44 3.56 -5.71
C GLY A 8 2.51 2.96 -6.59
N ILE A 9 3.70 3.57 -6.58
CA ILE A 9 4.88 3.12 -7.30
C ILE A 9 6.01 2.86 -6.32
N ALA A 10 6.62 1.68 -6.39
CA ALA A 10 7.74 1.30 -5.53
C ALA A 10 8.90 0.70 -6.34
N PRO A 11 10.14 0.77 -5.83
CA PRO A 11 11.27 0.09 -6.45
C PRO A 11 11.25 -1.40 -6.10
N PHE A 12 11.28 -2.24 -7.12
CA PHE A 12 11.50 -3.67 -7.00
C PHE A 12 12.77 -4.04 -7.77
N GLY A 13 13.89 -4.14 -7.04
CA GLY A 13 15.21 -4.29 -7.66
C GLY A 13 15.60 -3.04 -8.44
N SER A 14 15.89 -3.19 -9.73
CA SER A 14 16.30 -2.10 -10.63
C SER A 14 15.13 -1.35 -11.26
N MET A 15 13.89 -1.85 -11.15
CA MET A 15 12.72 -1.27 -11.80
C MET A 15 11.80 -0.57 -10.80
N ARG A 16 11.14 0.51 -11.23
CA ARG A 16 9.99 1.09 -10.52
C ARG A 16 8.72 0.48 -11.13
N GLN A 17 7.88 -0.11 -10.30
CA GLN A 17 6.62 -0.72 -10.75
C GLN A 17 5.47 -0.23 -9.88
N GLU A 18 4.30 -0.19 -10.49
CA GLU A 18 3.05 0.05 -9.79
C GLU A 18 2.74 -1.12 -8.85
N PHE A 19 2.15 -0.81 -7.71
CA PHE A 19 1.59 -1.78 -6.79
C PHE A 19 0.18 -1.36 -6.41
N SER A 20 -0.64 -2.37 -6.10
CA SER A 20 -1.95 -2.21 -5.49
C SER A 20 -2.05 -3.22 -4.37
N ILE A 21 -2.37 -2.75 -3.16
CA ILE A 21 -2.51 -3.61 -1.99
C ILE A 21 -3.80 -3.31 -1.26
N ASP A 22 -4.57 -4.36 -1.00
CA ASP A 22 -5.77 -4.31 -0.19
C ASP A 22 -5.42 -4.72 1.24
N LEU A 23 -5.80 -3.90 2.22
CA LEU A 23 -5.60 -4.23 3.62
C LEU A 23 -6.69 -3.65 4.53
N PRO A 24 -7.03 -4.36 5.63
CA PRO A 24 -7.93 -3.82 6.63
C PRO A 24 -7.21 -2.76 7.48
N ALA A 25 -7.82 -1.62 7.73
CA ALA A 25 -7.26 -0.59 8.60
C ALA A 25 -8.35 0.13 9.40
N SER A 26 -7.92 0.89 10.41
CA SER A 26 -8.83 1.72 11.21
C SER A 26 -9.15 3.06 10.53
N SER A 27 -8.23 3.57 9.69
CA SER A 27 -8.35 4.82 8.93
C SER A 27 -7.44 4.80 7.70
N ALA A 28 -7.57 5.79 6.83
CA ALA A 28 -6.68 5.96 5.67
C ALA A 28 -5.20 6.16 6.08
N ALA A 29 -4.94 6.97 7.12
CA ALA A 29 -3.58 7.18 7.62
C ALA A 29 -2.97 5.89 8.21
N ASP A 30 -3.78 5.07 8.89
CA ASP A 30 -3.36 3.75 9.36
C ASP A 30 -3.07 2.82 8.16
N ALA A 31 -3.92 2.84 7.13
CA ALA A 31 -3.71 2.05 5.92
C ALA A 31 -2.38 2.40 5.21
N GLU A 32 -2.08 3.69 5.11
CA GLU A 32 -0.83 4.21 4.55
C GLU A 32 0.39 3.73 5.37
N HIS A 33 0.35 3.90 6.70
CA HIS A 33 1.43 3.48 7.58
C HIS A 33 1.69 1.96 7.53
N ARG A 34 0.61 1.16 7.46
CA ARG A 34 0.70 -0.29 7.28
C ARG A 34 1.29 -0.66 5.93
N THR A 35 0.91 0.04 4.86
CA THR A 35 1.48 -0.15 3.52
C THR A 35 2.99 0.05 3.53
N TYR A 36 3.47 1.16 4.10
CA TYR A 36 4.91 1.39 4.24
C TYR A 36 5.64 0.29 5.01
N SER A 37 5.02 -0.24 6.07
CA SER A 37 5.59 -1.30 6.89
C SER A 37 5.66 -2.64 6.13
N ILE A 38 4.62 -2.97 5.35
CA ILE A 38 4.60 -4.16 4.49
C ILE A 38 5.65 -4.05 3.39
N MET A 39 5.71 -2.91 2.70
CA MET A 39 6.68 -2.68 1.63
C MET A 39 8.13 -2.72 2.12
N GLY A 40 8.39 -2.17 3.32
CA GLY A 40 9.71 -2.24 3.94
C GLY A 40 10.12 -3.66 4.35
N SER A 41 9.23 -4.41 5.00
CA SER A 41 9.55 -5.73 5.55
C SER A 41 9.59 -6.84 4.51
N ARG A 42 8.62 -6.88 3.58
CA ARG A 42 8.52 -7.96 2.58
C ARG A 42 9.29 -7.66 1.30
N HIS A 43 9.36 -6.39 0.90
CA HIS A 43 9.92 -6.00 -0.40
C HIS A 43 11.21 -5.20 -0.27
N LYS A 44 11.71 -4.98 0.96
CA LYS A 44 12.95 -4.23 1.25
C LYS A 44 12.93 -2.82 0.66
N ALA A 45 11.75 -2.24 0.47
CA ALA A 45 11.57 -0.92 -0.11
C ALA A 45 11.64 0.16 0.98
N ASN A 46 12.54 1.12 0.82
CA ASN A 46 12.65 2.25 1.74
C ASN A 46 11.40 3.14 1.60
N ARG A 47 10.81 3.59 2.72
CA ARG A 47 9.63 4.50 2.74
C ARG A 47 9.78 5.69 1.79
N ARG A 48 10.97 6.31 1.76
CA ARG A 48 11.26 7.47 0.91
C ARG A 48 11.30 7.16 -0.60
N SER A 49 11.39 5.89 -0.97
CA SER A 49 11.47 5.45 -2.36
C SER A 49 10.12 5.06 -2.96
N ILE A 50 9.10 4.94 -2.10
CA ILE A 50 7.72 4.57 -2.45
C ILE A 50 6.92 5.86 -2.65
N SER A 51 6.25 5.98 -3.80
CA SER A 51 5.21 6.99 -4.05
C SER A 51 3.87 6.32 -3.79
N ILE A 52 3.02 6.92 -2.96
CA ILE A 52 1.63 6.47 -2.80
C ILE A 52 0.77 7.45 -3.60
N ASP A 53 -0.01 6.91 -4.52
CA ASP A 53 -0.83 7.71 -5.43
C ASP A 53 -2.28 7.80 -4.93
N SER A 54 -2.80 6.74 -4.29
CA SER A 54 -4.14 6.78 -3.68
C SER A 54 -4.28 5.86 -2.47
N VAL A 55 -5.14 6.26 -1.54
CA VAL A 55 -5.60 5.47 -0.39
C VAL A 55 -7.12 5.59 -0.32
N SER A 56 -7.83 4.54 -0.74
CA SER A 56 -9.30 4.57 -0.86
C SER A 56 -9.95 3.45 -0.07
N GLU A 57 -11.04 3.76 0.63
CA GLU A 57 -11.90 2.74 1.25
C GLU A 57 -12.60 1.95 0.14
N ILE A 58 -12.64 0.62 0.28
CA ILE A 58 -13.29 -0.29 -0.66
C ILE A 58 -14.35 -1.14 0.05
N ASP A 59 -15.32 -1.66 -0.71
CA ASP A 59 -16.16 -2.73 -0.19
C ASP A 59 -15.27 -3.98 0.03
N PRO A 60 -15.25 -4.57 1.24
CA PRO A 60 -14.47 -5.79 1.49
C PRO A 60 -14.84 -6.96 0.57
N ARG A 61 -16.01 -6.95 -0.07
CA ARG A 61 -16.46 -7.97 -1.03
C ARG A 61 -15.85 -7.81 -2.43
N THR A 62 -15.23 -6.67 -2.73
CA THR A 62 -14.67 -6.37 -4.07
C THR A 62 -13.14 -6.36 -4.09
N SER A 63 -12.50 -7.05 -3.14
CA SER A 63 -11.04 -7.15 -3.08
C SER A 63 -10.50 -8.01 -4.23
N THR A 64 -9.33 -7.64 -4.78
CA THR A 64 -8.69 -8.28 -5.95
C THR A 64 -7.25 -8.64 -5.63
#